data_AF-A0A9P7DC26-F1
#
_entry.id   AF-A0A9P7DC26-F1
#
_cell.length_a   1.000
_cell.length_b   1.000
_cell.length_c   1.000
_cell.angle_alpha   90.00
_cell.angle_beta   90.00
_cell.angle_gamma   90.00
#
_symmetry.space_group_name_H-M   'P 1'
#
loop_
_entity.id
_entity.type
_entity.pdbx_description
1 polymer ?
#
loop_
_entity_poly.entity_id
_entity_poly.type
_entity_poly.pdbx_seq_one_letter_code
_entity_poly.pdbx_strand_id
1 'polypeptide(L)'
;KWVDDFLVIRLPHQSWTEAEFIALTSYCSIPWSLKKLHCFAVIQRNIAFDWDLDCKLVSLPEEKLLKVQQLISSWQAAGASFMAKEVAGLHSKLVHVACIFP
;
A
#
# COMPACT_ATOMS: atom_id res chain seq x y z
N LYS A 1 0.77 6.57 16.27
CA LYS A 1 1.41 5.49 15.48
C LYS A 1 2.33 6.19 14.50
N TRP A 2 3.62 5.89 14.50
CA TRP A 2 4.56 6.48 13.54
C TRP A 2 4.34 5.82 12.18
N VAL A 3 4.38 6.61 11.10
CA VAL A 3 4.34 6.11 9.72
C VAL A 3 5.77 5.72 9.36
N ASP A 4 5.98 4.44 9.05
CA ASP A 4 7.30 3.85 8.76
C ASP A 4 7.50 3.52 7.27
N ASP A 5 6.45 3.65 6.46
CA ASP A 5 6.49 3.48 5.02
C ASP A 5 6.69 4.83 4.31
N PHE A 6 7.66 4.89 3.39
CA PHE A 6 7.93 6.07 2.58
C PHE A 6 7.69 5.76 1.10
N LEU A 7 7.09 6.70 0.38
CA LEU A 7 7.03 6.71 -1.07
C LEU A 7 7.89 7.86 -1.58
N VAL A 8 8.88 7.54 -2.40
CA VAL A 8 9.78 8.52 -3.00
C VAL A 8 9.59 8.49 -4.51
N ILE A 9 9.30 9.64 -5.10
CA ILE A 9 9.09 9.79 -6.55
C ILE A 9 10.26 10.61 -7.11
N ARG A 10 11.00 10.02 -8.05
CA ARG A 10 12.04 10.71 -8.81
C ARG A 10 11.45 11.28 -10.10
N LEU A 11 11.60 12.58 -10.32
CA LEU A 11 11.10 13.24 -11.52
C LEU A 11 11.98 12.91 -12.74
N PRO A 12 11.45 12.97 -13.98
CA PRO A 12 12.20 12.55 -15.18
C PRO A 12 13.53 13.28 -15.43
N HIS A 13 13.66 14.52 -14.95
CA HIS A 13 14.89 15.33 -15.11
C HIS A 13 15.94 15.05 -14.01
N GLN A 14 15.64 14.20 -13.04
CA GLN A 14 16.52 13.89 -11.93
C GLN A 14 17.26 12.57 -12.21
N SER A 15 18.57 12.56 -11.92
CA SER A 15 19.45 11.42 -12.19
C SER A 15 20.00 10.73 -10.93
N TRP A 16 19.61 11.18 -9.74
CA TRP A 16 20.08 10.61 -8.49
C TRP A 16 19.52 9.19 -8.27
N THR A 17 20.28 8.38 -7.57
CA THR A 17 20.04 6.96 -7.28
C THR A 17 19.47 6.76 -5.88
N GLU A 18 18.88 5.60 -5.63
CA GLU A 18 18.40 5.19 -4.31
C GLU A 18 19.53 5.26 -3.26
N ALA A 19 20.75 4.88 -3.64
CA ALA A 19 21.92 4.94 -2.76
C ALA A 19 22.27 6.38 -2.39
N GLU A 20 22.24 7.32 -3.33
CA GLU A 20 22.49 8.74 -3.07
C GLU A 20 21.40 9.34 -2.17
N PHE A 21 20.13 8.96 -2.38
CA PHE A 21 19.02 9.40 -1.52
C PHE A 21 19.14 8.86 -0.09
N ILE A 22 19.47 7.58 0.07
CA ILE A 22 19.70 6.94 1.38
C ILE A 22 20.89 7.61 2.08
N ALA A 23 21.98 7.86 1.35
CA ALA A 23 23.16 8.53 1.90
C ALA A 23 22.79 9.96 2.38
N LEU A 24 22.06 10.72 1.58
CA LEU A 24 21.60 12.07 1.93
C LEU A 24 20.71 12.09 3.18
N THR A 25 19.79 11.13 3.29
CA THR A 25 18.84 11.07 4.41
C THR A 25 19.44 10.44 5.67
N SER A 26 20.58 9.76 5.54
CA SER A 26 21.32 9.25 6.70
C SER A 26 21.85 10.38 7.60
N TYR A 27 22.12 11.57 7.03
CA TYR A 27 22.44 12.78 7.80
C TYR A 27 21.30 13.22 8.72
N CYS A 28 20.06 12.86 8.41
CA CYS A 28 18.89 13.09 9.25
C CYS A 28 18.60 11.92 10.20
N SER A 29 19.54 10.98 10.35
CA SER A 29 19.40 9.78 11.18
C SER A 29 18.21 8.90 10.80
N ILE A 30 17.78 8.90 9.53
CA ILE A 30 16.70 8.04 9.06
C ILE A 30 17.27 6.63 8.77
N PRO A 31 16.85 5.59 9.50
CA PRO A 31 17.37 4.24 9.31
C PRO A 31 16.60 3.52 8.20
N TRP A 32 17.20 3.38 7.02
CA TRP A 32 16.60 2.65 5.90
C TRP A 32 16.85 1.14 5.97
N SER A 33 15.81 0.34 5.77
CA SER A 33 15.93 -1.12 5.69
C SER A 33 16.20 -1.55 4.25
N LEU A 34 17.44 -1.92 3.93
CA LEU A 34 17.80 -2.41 2.59
C LEU A 34 17.01 -3.65 2.18
N LYS A 35 16.62 -4.52 3.13
CA LYS A 35 15.81 -5.71 2.88
C LYS A 35 14.37 -5.38 2.46
N LYS A 36 13.83 -4.25 2.92
CA LYS A 36 12.48 -3.77 2.59
C LYS A 36 12.50 -2.68 1.51
N LEU A 37 13.67 -2.34 0.99
CA LEU A 37 13.80 -1.33 -0.04
C LEU A 37 13.19 -1.87 -1.34
N HIS A 38 12.28 -1.11 -1.90
CA HIS A 38 11.79 -1.33 -3.25
C HIS A 38 12.44 -0.28 -4.15
N CYS A 39 13.19 -0.72 -5.16
CA CYS A 39 13.87 0.18 -6.09
C CYS A 39 12.87 1.02 -6.90
N PHE A 40 13.36 2.08 -7.55
CA PHE A 40 12.56 2.89 -8.46
C PHE A 40 11.98 2.05 -9.58
N ALA A 41 10.67 2.12 -9.70
CA ALA A 41 9.88 1.41 -10.70
C ALA A 41 8.71 2.29 -11.12
N VAL A 42 8.20 2.06 -12.33
CA VAL A 42 7.00 2.71 -12.86
C VAL A 42 5.76 2.32 -12.07
N ILE A 43 5.70 1.04 -11.67
CA ILE A 43 4.65 0.48 -10.83
C ILE A 43 5.25 0.18 -9.47
N GLN A 44 4.69 0.79 -8.42
CA GLN A 44 5.13 0.59 -7.04
C GLN A 44 3.96 0.28 -6.12
N ARG A 45 4.18 -0.62 -5.17
CA ARG A 45 3.17 -0.90 -4.14
C ARG A 45 3.41 -0.04 -2.89
N ASN A 46 2.44 0.80 -2.53
CA ASN A 46 2.50 1.63 -1.33
C ASN A 46 1.12 1.69 -0.63
N ILE A 47 1.12 1.60 0.70
CA ILE A 47 -0.11 1.56 1.53
C ILE A 47 -1.10 0.47 1.05
N ALA A 48 -0.52 -0.62 0.52
CA ALA A 48 -1.21 -1.77 -0.04
C ALA A 48 -2.14 -1.46 -1.24
N PHE A 49 -1.75 -0.47 -2.04
CA PHE A 49 -2.23 -0.18 -3.39
C PHE A 49 -1.07 -0.21 -4.39
N ASP A 50 -1.36 -0.56 -5.63
CA ASP A 50 -0.43 -0.46 -6.74
C ASP A 50 -0.58 0.93 -7.38
N TRP A 51 0.53 1.67 -7.43
CA TRP A 51 0.64 2.99 -8.03
C TRP A 51 1.34 2.83 -9.37
N ASP A 52 0.59 3.01 -10.46
CA ASP A 52 1.10 3.03 -11.83
C ASP A 52 1.27 4.49 -12.25
N LEU A 53 2.53 4.95 -12.27
CA LEU A 53 2.86 6.35 -12.58
C LEU A 53 2.66 6.69 -14.06
N ASP A 54 2.86 5.73 -14.97
CA ASP A 54 2.71 5.95 -16.41
C ASP A 54 1.23 6.09 -16.78
N CYS A 55 0.39 5.19 -16.24
CA CYS A 55 -1.06 5.23 -16.45
C CYS A 55 -1.78 6.25 -15.54
N LYS A 56 -1.07 6.87 -14.59
CA LYS A 56 -1.63 7.76 -13.55
C LYS A 56 -2.78 7.10 -12.78
N LEU A 57 -2.59 5.85 -12.42
CA LEU A 57 -3.64 5.01 -11.86
C LEU A 57 -3.21 4.45 -10.50
N VAL A 58 -4.15 4.42 -9.56
CA VAL A 58 -3.99 3.72 -8.29
C VAL A 58 -4.99 2.57 -8.28
N SER A 59 -4.50 1.34 -8.15
CA SER A 59 -5.31 0.13 -8.15
C SER A 59 -5.10 -0.72 -6.90
N LEU A 60 -6.09 -1.56 -6.60
CA LEU A 60 -5.93 -2.58 -5.58
C LEU A 60 -5.18 -3.76 -6.23
N PRO A 61 -4.15 -4.31 -5.59
CA PRO A 61 -3.53 -5.55 -6.04
C PRO A 61 -4.56 -6.63 -6.29
N GLU A 62 -4.46 -7.35 -7.40
CA GLU A 62 -5.45 -8.35 -7.81
C GLU A 62 -5.67 -9.41 -6.72
N GLU A 63 -4.60 -9.88 -6.08
CA GLU A 63 -4.69 -10.85 -5.00
C GLU A 63 -5.41 -10.30 -3.76
N LYS A 64 -5.34 -8.99 -3.54
CA LYS A 64 -6.02 -8.31 -2.44
C LYS A 64 -7.49 -8.07 -2.79
N LEU A 65 -7.79 -7.72 -4.04
CA LEU A 65 -9.15 -7.63 -4.55
C LEU A 65 -9.88 -8.96 -4.41
N LEU A 66 -9.27 -10.06 -4.84
CA LEU A 66 -9.83 -11.41 -4.72
C LEU A 66 -10.14 -11.76 -3.26
N LYS A 67 -9.20 -11.49 -2.35
CA LYS A 67 -9.41 -11.73 -0.91
C LYS A 67 -10.54 -10.91 -0.32
N VAL A 68 -10.69 -9.66 -0.75
CA VAL A 68 -11.79 -8.79 -0.31
C VAL A 68 -13.13 -9.30 -0.84
N GLN A 69 -13.20 -9.71 -2.11
CA GLN A 69 -14.40 -10.32 -2.69
C GLN A 69 -14.78 -11.61 -1.96
N GLN A 70 -13.82 -12.50 -1.72
CA GLN A 70 -14.04 -13.74 -0.95
C GLN A 70 -14.54 -13.45 0.47
N LEU A 71 -13.96 -12.45 1.13
CA LEU A 71 -14.41 -12.01 2.45
C LEU A 71 -15.85 -11.51 2.40
N ILE A 72 -16.20 -10.64 1.46
CA ILE A 72 -17.59 -10.14 1.33
C ILE A 72 -18.55 -11.30 1.08
N SER A 73 -18.20 -12.22 0.18
CA SER A 73 -19.02 -13.40 -0.11
C SER A 73 -19.22 -14.29 1.11
N SER A 74 -18.19 -14.49 1.94
CA SER A 74 -18.33 -15.30 3.18
C SER A 74 -19.23 -14.63 4.21
N TRP A 75 -19.27 -13.29 4.21
CA TRP A 75 -20.15 -12.50 5.08
C TRP A 75 -21.61 -12.47 4.60
N GLN A 76 -21.83 -12.69 3.31
CA GLN A 76 -23.17 -12.78 2.71
C GLN A 76 -23.73 -14.21 2.68
N ALA A 77 -22.96 -15.21 3.12
CA ALA A 77 -23.40 -16.60 3.17
C ALA A 77 -24.60 -16.79 4.11
N ALA A 78 -25.55 -17.64 3.72
CA ALA A 78 -26.72 -17.93 4.53
C ALA A 78 -26.32 -18.53 5.90
N GLY A 79 -26.90 -18.02 6.98
CA GLY A 79 -26.60 -18.46 8.34
C GLY A 79 -25.26 -17.97 8.90
N ALA A 80 -24.57 -17.08 8.19
CA ALA A 80 -23.36 -16.47 8.71
C ALA A 80 -23.64 -15.64 9.97
N SER A 81 -22.79 -15.78 10.98
CA SER A 81 -22.87 -15.09 12.26
C SER A 81 -21.47 -14.64 12.66
N PHE A 82 -21.38 -13.43 13.22
CA PHE A 82 -20.12 -12.76 13.49
C PHE A 82 -20.14 -12.06 14.83
N MET A 83 -18.99 -12.07 15.49
CA MET A 83 -18.74 -11.33 16.71
C MET A 83 -18.47 -9.86 16.39
N ALA A 84 -18.76 -8.96 17.33
CA ALA A 84 -18.52 -7.52 17.17
C ALA A 84 -17.07 -7.17 16.75
N LYS A 85 -16.09 -7.94 17.24
CA LYS A 85 -14.68 -7.79 16.86
C LYS A 85 -14.44 -8.08 15.38
N GLU A 86 -15.13 -9.06 14.82
CA GLU A 86 -15.01 -9.43 13.40
C GLU A 86 -15.66 -8.34 12.52
N VAL A 87 -16.79 -7.78 12.97
CA VAL A 87 -17.47 -6.66 12.28
C VAL A 87 -16.57 -5.43 12.22
N ALA A 88 -15.96 -5.05 13.35
CA ALA A 88 -15.02 -3.91 13.38
C ALA A 88 -13.80 -4.13 12.47
N GLY A 89 -13.31 -5.38 12.41
CA GLY A 89 -12.23 -5.77 11.50
C GLY A 89 -12.62 -5.69 10.03
N LEU A 90 -13.83 -6.14 9.67
CA LEU A 90 -14.36 -6.02 8.31
C LEU A 90 -14.53 -4.54 7.94
N HIS A 91 -15.19 -3.75 8.78
CA HIS A 91 -15.43 -2.33 8.54
C HIS A 91 -14.11 -1.58 8.24
N SER A 92 -13.08 -1.81 9.07
CA SER A 92 -11.77 -1.19 8.86
C SER A 92 -11.14 -1.55 7.52
N LYS A 93 -11.27 -2.82 7.09
CA LYS A 93 -10.76 -3.28 5.78
C LYS A 93 -11.54 -2.66 4.61
N LEU A 94 -12.87 -2.59 4.72
CA LEU A 94 -13.73 -2.02 3.69
C LEU A 94 -13.50 -0.52 3.54
N VAL A 95 -13.37 0.22 4.64
CA VAL A 95 -13.01 1.65 4.61
C VAL A 95 -11.66 1.84 3.93
N HIS A 96 -10.63 1.06 4.28
CA HIS A 96 -9.33 1.14 3.63
C HIS A 96 -9.43 0.93 2.12
N VAL A 97 -10.16 -0.09 1.66
CA VAL A 97 -10.34 -0.37 0.23
C VAL A 97 -11.15 0.74 -0.45
N ALA A 98 -12.16 1.30 0.21
CA ALA A 98 -12.97 2.39 -0.33
C ALA A 98 -12.16 3.66 -0.59
N CYS A 99 -11.09 3.91 0.18
CA CYS A 99 -10.18 5.04 -0.04
C CYS A 99 -9.44 5.03 -1.39
N ILE A 100 -9.54 3.95 -2.18
CA ILE A 100 -9.03 3.95 -3.54
C ILE A 100 -9.85 4.84 -4.48
N PHE A 101 -11.13 5.02 -4.17
CA PHE A 101 -12.02 5.88 -4.91
C PHE A 101 -11.96 7.28 -4.29
N PRO A 102 -11.65 8.33 -5.07
CA PRO A 102 -11.60 9.71 -4.58
C PRO A 102 -12.98 10.22 -4.12
#